data_AF-A0A2R7SYB4-F1
#
_entry.id   AF-A0A2R7SYB4-F1
#
_cell.length_a   1.000
_cell.length_b   1.000
_cell.length_c   1.000
_cell.angle_alpha   90.00
_cell.angle_beta   90.00
_cell.angle_gamma   90.00
#
_symmetry.space_group_name_H-M   'P 1'
#
loop_
_entity.id
_entity.type
_entity.pdbx_description
1 polymer ?
#
loop_
_entity_poly.entity_id
_entity_poly.type
_entity_poly.pdbx_seq_one_letter_code
_entity_poly.pdbx_strand_id
1 'polypeptide(L)'
;ADTGVTFTTINMPLVRTPMIAPTAIYKNVPTLAPEEAGDMIAQACINKPVRIATRLGISGEMLHAAAPRIAQIVMNTTFRMFPDSSAAKGDKSGKSGLSPEAIAMQQMMRGIHF
;
A
#
# COMPACT_ATOMS: atom_id res chain seq x y z
N ALA A 1 15.01 17.84 19.03
CA ALA A 1 15.03 17.23 20.37
C ALA A 1 15.11 18.31 21.46
N ASP A 2 15.90 19.36 21.26
CA ASP A 2 16.12 20.45 22.25
C ASP A 2 14.88 21.17 22.77
N THR A 3 13.79 21.27 22.00
CA THR A 3 12.57 22.00 22.40
C THR A 3 11.42 21.08 22.84
N GLY A 4 11.68 19.78 23.03
CA GLY A 4 10.66 18.82 23.47
C GLY A 4 9.60 18.45 22.41
N VAL A 5 9.71 18.97 21.19
CA VAL A 5 8.84 18.62 20.06
C VAL A 5 9.47 17.50 19.23
N THR A 6 8.69 16.45 18.96
CA THR A 6 9.09 15.29 18.16
C THR A 6 8.17 15.15 16.95
N PHE A 7 8.74 14.80 15.81
CA PHE A 7 8.00 14.55 14.57
C PHE A 7 8.11 13.08 14.21
N THR A 8 7.01 12.50 13.75
CA THR A 8 6.95 11.11 13.30
C THR A 8 6.34 11.05 11.91
N THR A 9 7.02 10.42 10.97
CA THR A 9 6.49 10.14 9.64
C THR A 9 5.97 8.71 9.57
N ILE A 10 4.71 8.53 9.16
CA ILE A 10 4.09 7.22 9.03
C ILE A 10 3.84 6.94 7.54
N ASN A 11 4.57 5.96 7.00
CA ASN A 11 4.31 5.40 5.67
C ASN A 11 3.20 4.34 5.79
N MET A 12 1.96 4.81 5.94
CA MET A 12 0.82 3.97 6.27
C MET A 12 0.40 3.08 5.08
N PRO A 13 0.12 1.78 5.30
CA PRO A 13 -0.49 0.93 4.29
C PRO A 13 -1.94 1.35 4.01
N LEU A 14 -2.53 0.84 2.92
CA LEU A 14 -3.91 1.17 2.55
C LEU A 14 -4.91 0.70 3.63
N VAL A 15 -5.81 1.58 4.06
CA VAL A 15 -6.79 1.35 5.15
C VAL A 15 -8.20 1.12 4.61
N ARG A 16 -8.93 0.12 5.13
CA ARG A 16 -10.32 -0.22 4.77
C ARG A 16 -11.34 0.77 5.33
N THR A 17 -11.35 1.99 4.83
CA THR A 17 -12.37 2.99 5.19
C THR A 17 -13.59 2.91 4.27
N PRO A 18 -14.77 3.40 4.71
CA PRO A 18 -15.95 3.50 3.83
C PRO A 18 -15.70 4.31 2.54
N MET A 19 -14.73 5.21 2.55
CA MET A 19 -14.34 6.03 1.40
C MET A 19 -13.78 5.21 0.22
N ILE A 20 -13.07 4.10 0.50
CA ILE A 20 -12.47 3.25 -0.53
C ILE A 20 -13.36 2.06 -0.94
N ALA A 21 -14.56 1.95 -0.37
CA ALA A 21 -15.50 0.86 -0.66
C ALA A 21 -15.95 0.74 -2.14
N PRO A 22 -16.17 1.83 -2.91
CA PRO A 22 -16.69 1.71 -4.27
C PRO A 22 -15.65 1.29 -5.32
N THR A 23 -14.36 1.22 -4.98
CA THR A 23 -13.28 0.90 -5.90
C THR A 23 -12.91 -0.59 -5.81
N ALA A 24 -13.48 -1.37 -6.73
CA ALA A 24 -13.41 -2.85 -6.72
C ALA A 24 -11.98 -3.42 -6.73
N ILE A 25 -11.00 -2.70 -7.29
CA ILE A 25 -9.59 -3.13 -7.31
C ILE A 25 -9.04 -3.29 -5.89
N TYR A 26 -9.52 -2.52 -4.91
CA TYR A 26 -8.95 -2.53 -3.56
C TYR A 26 -9.55 -3.57 -2.61
N LYS A 27 -10.61 -4.28 -3.01
CA LYS A 27 -11.23 -5.36 -2.19
C LYS A 27 -10.28 -6.53 -1.91
N ASN A 28 -9.23 -6.60 -2.70
CA ASN A 28 -8.40 -7.77 -2.88
C ASN A 28 -6.94 -7.56 -2.48
N VAL A 29 -6.56 -6.32 -2.17
CA VAL A 29 -5.24 -6.00 -1.61
C VAL A 29 -5.25 -6.14 -0.09
N PRO A 30 -4.15 -6.63 0.51
CA PRO A 30 -3.96 -6.58 1.95
C PRO A 30 -4.13 -5.14 2.40
N THR A 31 -5.14 -4.91 3.23
CA THR A 31 -5.52 -3.59 3.71
C THR A 31 -5.65 -3.66 5.22
N LEU A 32 -5.27 -2.59 5.90
CA LEU A 32 -5.32 -2.46 7.35
C LEU A 32 -6.75 -2.10 7.77
N ALA A 33 -7.25 -2.63 8.89
CA ALA A 33 -8.50 -2.16 9.46
C ALA A 33 -8.34 -0.73 10.02
N PRO A 34 -9.40 0.09 10.03
CA PRO A 34 -9.36 1.43 10.62
C PRO A 34 -8.88 1.45 12.08
N GLU A 35 -9.25 0.43 12.86
CA GLU A 35 -8.89 0.28 14.27
C GLU A 35 -7.38 0.04 14.41
N GLU A 36 -6.82 -0.87 13.62
CA GLU A 36 -5.38 -1.16 13.58
C GLU A 36 -4.56 0.05 13.12
N ALA A 37 -5.11 0.85 12.18
CA ALA A 37 -4.49 2.12 11.76
C ALA A 37 -4.48 3.14 12.90
N GLY A 38 -5.56 3.20 13.70
CA GLY A 38 -5.63 4.01 14.91
C GLY A 38 -4.58 3.60 15.94
N ASP A 39 -4.43 2.30 16.19
CA ASP A 39 -3.42 1.77 17.11
C ASP A 39 -2.00 2.12 16.66
N MET A 40 -1.72 2.06 15.35
CA MET A 40 -0.43 2.47 14.79
C MET A 40 -0.12 3.95 15.09
N ILE A 41 -1.12 4.83 14.99
CA ILE A 41 -0.97 6.26 15.33
C ILE A 41 -0.77 6.43 16.83
N ALA A 42 -1.53 5.73 17.67
CA ALA A 42 -1.39 5.79 19.12
C ALA A 42 0.01 5.35 19.57
N GLN A 43 0.53 4.25 19.01
CA GLN A 43 1.89 3.80 19.26
C GLN A 43 2.94 4.81 18.79
N ALA A 44 2.71 5.48 17.66
CA ALA A 44 3.58 6.56 17.19
C ALA A 44 3.65 7.73 18.18
N CYS A 45 2.52 8.12 18.77
CA CYS A 45 2.46 9.19 19.78
C CYS A 45 3.18 8.82 21.09
N ILE A 46 3.10 7.55 21.51
CA ILE A 46 3.73 7.05 22.74
C ILE A 46 5.24 6.91 22.56
N ASN A 47 5.65 6.15 21.54
CA ASN A 47 7.05 5.78 21.34
C ASN A 47 7.86 6.86 20.62
N LYS A 48 7.18 7.83 19.98
CA LYS A 48 7.77 8.95 19.23
C LYS A 48 8.89 8.51 18.28
N PRO A 49 8.72 7.43 17.48
CA PRO A 49 9.74 7.02 16.53
C PRO A 49 9.87 8.09 15.43
N VAL A 50 11.04 8.20 14.81
CA VAL A 50 11.23 9.14 13.68
C VAL A 50 10.41 8.69 12.46
N ARG A 51 10.30 7.37 12.23
CA ARG A 51 9.62 6.80 11.07
C ARG A 51 8.97 5.45 11.39
N ILE A 52 7.78 5.23 10.84
CA ILE A 52 7.08 3.94 10.82
C ILE A 52 6.85 3.56 9.36
N ALA A 53 7.33 2.38 8.95
CA ALA A 53 7.15 1.85 7.60
C ALA A 53 6.94 0.33 7.66
N THR A 54 6.20 -0.20 6.69
CA THR A 54 5.99 -1.65 6.59
C THR A 54 7.27 -2.37 6.16
N ARG A 55 7.41 -3.65 6.54
CA ARG A 55 8.57 -4.47 6.14
C ARG A 55 8.73 -4.51 4.61
N LEU A 56 7.62 -4.57 3.89
CA LEU A 56 7.60 -4.49 2.44
C LEU A 56 8.16 -3.16 1.94
N GLY A 57 7.71 -2.03 2.51
CA GLY A 57 8.21 -0.70 2.17
C GLY A 57 9.71 -0.55 2.39
N ILE A 58 10.22 -1.04 3.53
CA ILE A 58 11.66 -1.01 3.85
C ILE A 58 12.45 -1.88 2.86
N SER A 59 11.96 -3.10 2.55
CA SER A 59 12.63 -3.97 1.59
C SER A 59 12.65 -3.40 0.18
N GLY A 60 11.56 -2.73 -0.25
CA GLY A 60 11.47 -2.04 -1.52
C GLY A 60 12.41 -0.84 -1.60
N GLU A 61 12.53 -0.06 -0.53
CA GLU A 61 13.49 1.05 -0.43
C GLU A 61 14.93 0.55 -0.53
N MET A 62 15.27 -0.54 0.19
CA MET A 62 16.58 -1.16 0.11
C MET A 62 16.89 -1.68 -1.30
N LEU A 63 15.92 -2.36 -1.93
CA LEU A 63 16.05 -2.85 -3.31
C LEU A 63 16.25 -1.69 -4.28
N HIS A 64 15.47 -0.62 -4.15
CA HIS A 64 15.57 0.56 -5.01
C HIS A 64 16.91 1.29 -4.82
N ALA A 65 17.44 1.33 -3.59
CA ALA A 65 18.77 1.88 -3.30
C ALA A 65 19.90 1.02 -3.89
N ALA A 66 19.78 -0.31 -3.81
CA ALA A 66 20.82 -1.24 -4.28
C ALA A 66 20.77 -1.49 -5.80
N ALA A 67 19.58 -1.55 -6.39
CA ALA A 67 19.35 -1.96 -7.78
C ALA A 67 18.18 -1.17 -8.41
N PRO A 68 18.36 0.13 -8.70
CA PRO A 68 17.28 1.01 -9.14
C PRO A 68 16.63 0.56 -10.46
N ARG A 69 17.41 0.01 -11.41
CA ARG A 69 16.87 -0.50 -12.68
C ARG A 69 15.95 -1.71 -12.50
N ILE A 70 16.27 -2.60 -11.56
CA ILE A 70 15.42 -3.76 -11.25
C ILE A 70 14.12 -3.28 -10.63
N ALA A 71 14.20 -2.37 -9.66
CA ALA A 71 13.02 -1.78 -9.02
C ALA A 71 12.11 -1.07 -10.05
N GLN A 72 12.68 -0.34 -11.00
CA GLN A 72 11.95 0.32 -12.09
C GLN A 72 11.22 -0.69 -12.99
N ILE A 73 11.87 -1.79 -13.36
CA ILE A 73 11.26 -2.85 -14.18
C ILE A 73 10.09 -3.48 -13.42
N VAL A 74 10.30 -3.87 -12.16
CA VAL A 74 9.24 -4.45 -11.32
C VAL A 74 8.03 -3.52 -11.20
N MET A 75 8.28 -2.22 -10.96
CA MET A 75 7.21 -1.21 -10.90
C MET A 75 6.47 -1.06 -12.23
N ASN A 76 7.20 -1.00 -13.36
CA ASN A 76 6.58 -0.89 -14.69
C ASN A 76 5.71 -2.12 -15.02
N THR A 77 6.22 -3.31 -14.72
CA THR A 77 5.47 -4.56 -14.92
C THR A 77 4.22 -4.60 -14.05
N THR A 78 4.33 -4.21 -12.77
CA THR A 78 3.20 -4.17 -11.84
C THR A 78 2.11 -3.21 -12.34
N PHE A 79 2.49 -2.02 -12.82
CA PHE A 79 1.53 -1.05 -13.38
C PHE A 79 0.77 -1.59 -14.59
N ARG A 80 1.43 -2.35 -15.47
CA ARG A 80 0.78 -2.96 -16.63
C ARG A 80 -0.15 -4.13 -16.26
N MET A 81 0.13 -4.80 -15.14
CA MET A 81 -0.70 -5.89 -14.61
C MET A 81 -1.95 -5.37 -13.87
N PHE A 82 -1.86 -4.21 -13.22
CA PHE A 82 -3.00 -3.55 -12.55
C PHE A 82 -3.32 -2.21 -13.23
N PRO A 83 -3.86 -2.21 -14.46
CA PRO A 83 -4.27 -0.99 -15.13
C PRO A 83 -5.41 -0.30 -14.36
N ASP A 84 -5.50 1.03 -14.49
CA ASP A 84 -6.47 1.87 -13.76
C ASP A 84 -7.89 1.30 -13.73
N SER A 85 -8.54 1.44 -12.56
CA SER A 85 -9.95 1.09 -12.34
C SER A 85 -10.86 1.72 -13.40
N SER A 86 -11.91 1.01 -13.83
CA SER A 86 -12.96 1.55 -14.72
C SER A 86 -13.55 2.88 -14.22
N ALA A 87 -13.61 3.09 -12.90
CA ALA A 87 -14.03 4.33 -12.27
C ALA A 87 -13.12 5.54 -12.58
N ALA A 88 -11.80 5.33 -12.74
CA ALA A 88 -10.85 6.39 -13.09
C ALA A 88 -10.90 6.75 -14.59
N LYS A 89 -11.40 5.83 -15.43
CA LYS A 89 -11.59 6.04 -16.87
C LYS A 89 -12.96 6.64 -17.25
N GLY A 90 -13.79 6.97 -16.25
CA GLY A 90 -15.11 7.58 -16.47
C GLY A 90 -16.18 6.61 -17.00
N ASP A 91 -15.88 5.31 -17.06
CA ASP A 91 -16.78 4.33 -17.63
C ASP A 91 -17.69 3.71 -16.55
N LYS A 92 -19.00 4.01 -16.64
CA LYS A 92 -20.03 3.48 -15.72
C LYS A 92 -20.42 2.04 -16.04
N SER A 93 -19.83 1.42 -17.06
CA SER A 93 -20.04 0.02 -17.38
C SER A 93 -19.03 -0.86 -16.63
N GLY A 94 -19.42 -1.34 -15.46
CA GLY A 94 -18.57 -2.13 -14.59
C GLY A 94 -18.24 -3.51 -15.15
N LYS A 95 -17.18 -3.63 -15.98
CA LYS A 95 -16.43 -4.87 -16.21
C LYS A 95 -14.98 -4.58 -16.61
N SER A 96 -14.09 -4.38 -15.64
CA SER A 96 -12.66 -4.67 -15.84
C SER A 96 -12.28 -5.80 -14.90
N GLY A 97 -12.28 -7.03 -15.42
CA GLY A 97 -11.70 -8.16 -14.71
C GLY A 97 -10.19 -7.95 -14.59
N LEU A 98 -9.62 -8.30 -13.44
CA LEU A 98 -8.17 -8.35 -13.24
C LEU A 98 -7.55 -9.30 -14.28
N SER A 99 -6.38 -8.93 -14.83
CA SER A 99 -5.61 -9.85 -15.68
C SER A 99 -5.30 -11.15 -14.93
N PRO A 100 -5.22 -12.32 -15.57
CA PRO A 100 -4.86 -13.58 -14.90
C PRO A 100 -3.60 -13.48 -14.03
N GLU A 101 -2.61 -12.69 -14.47
CA GLU A 101 -1.37 -12.39 -13.76
C GLU A 101 -1.61 -11.55 -12.49
N ALA A 102 -2.56 -10.61 -12.55
CA ALA A 102 -2.96 -9.80 -11.41
C ALA A 102 -3.69 -10.62 -10.34
N ILE A 103 -4.49 -11.62 -10.76
CA ILE A 103 -5.15 -12.57 -9.85
C ILE A 103 -4.11 -13.47 -9.17
N ALA A 104 -3.11 -13.94 -9.92
CA ALA A 104 -2.02 -14.76 -9.38
C ALA A 104 -1.13 -13.95 -8.40
N MET A 105 -0.77 -12.72 -8.75
CA MET A 105 -0.03 -11.82 -7.85
C MET A 105 -0.85 -11.48 -6.61
N GLN A 106 -2.16 -11.27 -6.75
CA GLN A 106 -3.06 -11.07 -5.62
C GLN A 106 -3.06 -12.27 -4.66
N GLN A 107 -3.03 -13.51 -5.16
CA GLN A 107 -2.91 -14.70 -4.32
C GLN A 107 -1.55 -14.77 -3.61
N MET A 108 -0.47 -14.37 -4.28
CA MET A 108 0.86 -14.30 -3.67
C MET A 108 0.95 -13.21 -2.58
N MET A 109 0.32 -12.06 -2.82
CA MET A 109 0.27 -10.95 -1.87
C MET A 109 -0.71 -11.20 -0.72
N ARG A 110 -1.62 -12.17 -0.83
CA ARG A 110 -2.65 -12.50 0.18
C ARG A 110 -2.09 -13.00 1.52
N GLY A 111 -0.79 -13.26 1.61
CA GLY A 111 -0.08 -13.61 2.86
C GLY A 111 0.90 -12.54 3.34
N ILE A 112 1.02 -11.39 2.65
CA ILE A 112 1.84 -10.27 3.10
C ILE A 112 1.00 -9.47 4.09
N HIS A 113 1.06 -9.88 5.36
CA HIS A 113 0.50 -9.12 6.47
C HIS A 113 1.53 -8.09 6.94
N PHE A 114 1.06 -6.88 7.26
CA PHE A 114 1.87 -5.75 7.72
C PHE A 114 2.10 -5.82 9.22
#